data_AF-A0A949EAH6-F1
#
_entry.id   AF-A0A949EAH6-F1
#
_cell.length_a   1.000
_cell.length_b   1.000
_cell.length_c   1.000
_cell.angle_alpha   90.00
_cell.angle_beta   90.00
_cell.angle_gamma   90.00
#
_symmetry.space_group_name_H-M   'P 1'
#
loop_
_entity.id
_entity.type
_entity.pdbx_description
1 polymer ?
#
loop_
_entity_poly.entity_id
_entity_poly.type
_entity_poly.pdbx_seq_one_letter_code
_entity_poly.pdbx_strand_id
1 'polypeptide(L)' 'FTSNTDLFNKNLTEWLIEYNFHRPHQALGYRTPIEISKVSPMWSSCT' A
#
# COMPACT_ATOMS: atom_id res chain seq x y z
N PHE A 1 7.08 -16.46 -11.31
CA PHE A 1 6.92 -15.31 -12.24
C PHE A 1 5.55 -15.44 -12.88
N THR A 2 4.68 -14.44 -12.74
CA THR A 2 3.32 -14.45 -13.32
C THR A 2 3.32 -13.52 -14.52
N SER A 3 3.04 -14.05 -15.71
CA SER A 3 2.93 -13.25 -16.95
C SER A 3 1.62 -12.47 -17.05
N ASN A 4 0.65 -12.74 -16.16
CA ASN A 4 -0.62 -12.04 -16.10
C ASN A 4 -0.53 -10.83 -15.17
N THR A 5 -0.34 -9.66 -15.77
CA THR A 5 -0.21 -8.37 -15.08
C THR A 5 -1.47 -7.97 -14.34
N ASP A 6 -2.66 -8.30 -14.84
CA ASP A 6 -3.92 -7.92 -14.19
C ASP A 6 -4.12 -8.63 -12.85
N LEU A 7 -3.84 -9.93 -12.82
CA LEU A 7 -3.88 -10.71 -11.58
C LEU A 7 -2.79 -10.24 -10.61
N PHE A 8 -1.60 -9.94 -11.12
CA PHE A 8 -0.51 -9.42 -10.30
C PHE A 8 -0.89 -8.07 -9.65
N ASN A 9 -1.44 -7.14 -10.43
CA ASN A 9 -1.84 -5.82 -9.93
C ASN A 9 -2.95 -5.92 -8.86
N LYS A 10 -3.92 -6.83 -9.04
CA LYS A 10 -4.95 -7.09 -8.02
C LYS A 10 -4.34 -7.59 -6.71
N ASN A 11 -3.47 -8.59 -6.78
CA ASN A 11 -2.82 -9.13 -5.58
C ASN A 11 -1.88 -8.11 -4.92
N LEU A 12 -1.20 -7.29 -5.71
CA LEU A 12 -0.36 -6.21 -5.21
C LEU A 12 -1.19 -5.15 -4.48
N THR A 13 -2.38 -4.83 -5.00
CA THR A 13 -3.30 -3.87 -4.37
C THR A 13 -3.73 -4.35 -3.00
N GLU A 14 -4.14 -5.61 -2.87
CA GLU A 14 -4.50 -6.22 -1.58
C GLU A 14 -3.33 -6.15 -0.58
N TRP A 15 -2.12 -6.49 -1.05
CA TRP A 15 -0.93 -6.40 -0.21
C TRP A 15 -0.61 -4.97 0.23
N LEU A 16 -0.78 -3.98 -0.65
CA LEU A 16 -0.58 -2.57 -0.33
C LEU A 16 -1.60 -2.06 0.69
N ILE A 17 -2.86 -2.52 0.63
CA ILE A 17 -3.87 -2.16 1.62
C ILE A 17 -3.45 -2.69 2.99
N GLU A 18 -3.14 -3.98 3.09
CA GLU A 18 -2.71 -4.60 4.34
C GLU A 18 -1.47 -3.91 4.93
N TYR A 19 -0.46 -3.66 4.09
CA TYR A 19 0.79 -3.02 4.51
C TYR A 19 0.56 -1.58 5.01
N ASN A 20 -0.19 -0.77 4.28
CA ASN A 20 -0.32 0.65 4.59
C ASN A 20 -1.35 0.96 5.68
N PHE A 21 -2.38 0.12 5.84
CA PHE A 21 -3.51 0.40 6.71
C PHE A 21 -3.59 -0.47 7.97
N HIS A 22 -2.99 -1.67 7.95
CA HIS A 22 -3.15 -2.61 9.05
C HIS A 22 -1.84 -2.99 9.73
N ARG A 23 -0.70 -2.93 9.01
CA ARG A 23 0.59 -3.32 9.59
C ARG A 23 1.27 -2.16 10.33
N PRO A 24 1.47 -2.27 11.66
CA PRO A 24 2.28 -1.31 12.39
C PRO A 24 3.77 -1.54 12.12
N HIS A 25 4.50 -0.46 11.91
CA HIS A 25 5.92 -0.49 11.58
C HIS A 25 6.75 0.03 12.75
N GLN A 26 7.73 -0.75 13.21
CA GLN A 26 8.59 -0.36 14.33
C GLN A 26 9.32 0.98 14.06
N ALA A 27 9.79 1.19 12.82
CA ALA A 27 10.44 2.44 12.41
C ALA A 27 9.51 3.67 12.52
N LEU A 28 8.19 3.46 12.48
CA LEU A 28 7.17 4.50 12.62
C LEU A 28 6.61 4.58 14.05
N GLY A 29 7.28 3.98 15.03
CA GLY A 29 6.79 3.92 16.41
C GLY A 29 5.57 3.00 16.56
N TYR A 30 5.56 1.88 15.84
CA TYR A 30 4.45 0.92 15.77
C TYR A 30 3.14 1.51 15.23
N ARG A 31 3.25 2.55 14.40
CA ARG A 31 2.13 3.09 13.63
C ARG A 31 2.12 2.53 12.23
N THR A 32 0.95 2.53 11.62
CA THR A 32 0.75 2.23 10.21
C THR A 32 1.19 3.41 9.34
N PRO A 33 1.60 3.19 8.09
CA PRO A 33 1.97 4.26 7.17
C PRO A 33 0.87 5.30 6.97
N ILE A 34 -0.41 4.87 6.95
CA ILE A 34 -1.53 5.81 6.76
C ILE A 34 -1.71 6.77 7.95
N GLU A 35 -1.43 6.32 9.18
CA GLU A 35 -1.56 7.15 10.39
C GLU A 35 -0.58 8.32 10.44
N ILE A 36 0.53 8.25 9.70
CA ILE A 36 1.52 9.32 9.60
C ILE A 36 1.42 10.12 8.30
N SER A 37 0.73 9.58 7.30
CA SER A 37 0.59 10.24 6.01
C SER A 37 -0.37 11.42 6.13
N LYS A 38 0.09 12.61 5.70
CA LYS A 38 -0.74 13.81 5.59
C LYS A 38 -1.50 13.89 4.26
N VAL A 39 -1.28 12.91 3.39
CA VAL A 39 -1.88 12.81 2.06
C VAL A 39 -2.60 11.48 1.92
N SER A 40 -3.77 11.49 1.28
CA SER A 40 -4.45 10.26 0.89
C SER A 40 -3.53 9.46 -0.05
N PRO A 41 -3.44 8.12 0.06
CA PRO A 41 -2.59 7.29 -0.80
C PRO A 41 -3.12 7.19 -2.23
N MET A 42 -3.99 8.12 -2.63
CA MET A 42 -4.47 8.26 -3.99
C MET A 42 -3.28 8.68 -4.86
N TRP A 43 -2.61 7.63 -5.35
CA TRP A 43 -1.62 7.62 -6.39
C TRP A 43 -1.97 8.67 -7.43
N SER A 44 -1.06 9.61 -7.65
CA SER A 44 -1.16 10.51 -8.79
C SER A 44 -0.97 9.64 -10.02
N SER A 45 -2.08 9.11 -10.54
CA SER A 45 -2.16 8.56 -11.88
C SER A 45 -1.93 9.74 -12.81
N CYS A 46 -0.67 9.98 -13.18
CA CYS A 46 -0.35 10.93 -14.22
C CYS A 46 -1.21 10.60 -15.45
N THR A 47 -2.02 11.57 -15.86
CA THR A 47 -2.66 11.69 -17.18
C THR A 47 -1.66 11.56 -18.30
#